data_AF-A0A9J5WXX0-F1
#
_entry.id   AF-A0A9J5WXX0-F1
#
_cell.length_a   1.000
_cell.length_b   1.000
_cell.length_c   1.000
_cell.angle_alpha   90.00
_cell.angle_beta   90.00
_cell.angle_gamma   90.00
#
_symmetry.space_group_name_H-M   'P 1'
#
loop_
_entity.id
_entity.type
_entity.pdbx_description
1 polymer ?
#
loop_
_entity_poly.entity_id
_entity_poly.type
_entity_poly.pdbx_seq_one_letter_code
_entity_poly.pdbx_strand_id
1 'polypeptide(L)'
;MAVGSKDKIGVCATTHKWKIIQLENGEYSNCKLMTRMNIGDMSESIGVVLSATNRIRLPMEQQHLFEFFINNKRRSQWDVLSNNGLMQQLVHSSKDSNLNSDISLLSANVGD
;
A
#
# COMPACT_ATOMS: atom_id res chain seq x y z
N MET A 1 0.24 -0.43 0.87
CA MET A 1 0.56 -1.85 1.03
C MET A 1 0.05 -2.27 2.39
N ALA A 2 -1.00 -3.09 2.47
CA ALA A 2 -1.53 -3.57 3.75
C ALA A 2 -0.82 -4.87 4.11
N VAL A 3 0.03 -4.85 5.13
CA VAL A 3 0.64 -6.05 5.72
C VAL A 3 -0.22 -6.44 6.91
N GLY A 4 -0.98 -7.54 6.76
CA GLY A 4 -1.75 -8.13 7.87
C GLY A 4 -0.89 -9.15 8.59
N SER A 5 -0.40 -8.80 9.78
CA SER A 5 0.12 -9.77 10.75
C SER A 5 -1.05 -10.45 11.46
N LYS A 6 -0.91 -11.76 11.74
CA LYS A 6 -1.89 -12.46 12.58
C LYS A 6 -1.90 -11.74 13.95
N ASP A 7 -3.08 -11.37 14.41
CA ASP A 7 -3.40 -10.76 15.72
C ASP A 7 -3.69 -9.24 15.78
N LYS A 8 -3.65 -8.48 14.67
CA LYS A 8 -4.39 -7.21 14.59
C LYS A 8 -5.04 -7.04 13.21
N ILE A 9 -6.32 -7.41 13.13
CA ILE A 9 -7.18 -7.20 11.98
C ILE A 9 -7.53 -5.71 11.90
N GLY A 10 -6.64 -4.92 11.30
CA GLY A 10 -6.98 -3.59 10.80
C GLY A 10 -7.73 -3.73 9.48
N VAL A 11 -8.99 -4.15 9.54
CA VAL A 11 -9.89 -4.10 8.37
C VAL A 11 -10.76 -2.88 8.56
N CYS A 12 -10.48 -1.81 7.80
CA CYS A 12 -11.53 -0.85 7.51
C CYS A 12 -12.54 -1.59 6.63
N ALA A 13 -13.55 -2.19 7.28
CA ALA A 13 -14.68 -2.77 6.60
C ALA A 13 -15.47 -1.61 6.02
N THR A 14 -15.10 -1.17 4.83
CA THR A 14 -16.01 -0.36 4.04
C THR A 14 -17.27 -1.20 3.84
N THR A 15 -18.43 -0.69 4.26
CA THR A 15 -19.75 -1.31 4.01
C THR A 15 -20.12 -1.33 2.52
N HIS A 16 -19.23 -0.81 1.68
CA HIS A 16 -19.36 -0.68 0.25
C HIS A 16 -19.42 -2.04 -0.46
N LYS A 17 -20.33 -2.15 -1.42
CA LYS A 17 -20.45 -3.32 -2.31
C LYS A 17 -19.39 -3.21 -3.42
N TRP A 18 -18.48 -4.17 -3.46
CA TRP A 18 -17.39 -4.23 -4.44
C TRP A 18 -17.67 -5.30 -5.51
N LYS A 19 -17.43 -4.97 -6.78
CA LYS A 19 -17.46 -5.90 -7.92
C LYS A 19 -16.05 -6.41 -8.20
N ILE A 20 -15.85 -7.74 -8.26
CA ILE A 20 -14.57 -8.34 -8.64
C ILE A 20 -14.38 -8.16 -10.16
N ILE A 21 -13.22 -7.66 -10.55
CA ILE A 21 -12.74 -7.67 -11.94
C ILE A 21 -11.80 -8.87 -12.02
N GLN A 22 -12.29 -10.02 -12.48
CA GLN A 22 -11.41 -11.16 -12.72
C GLN A 22 -10.53 -10.85 -13.92
N LEU A 23 -9.21 -11.03 -13.81
CA LEU A 23 -8.33 -11.05 -14.97
C LEU A 23 -8.59 -12.38 -15.69
N GLU A 24 -8.92 -12.33 -16.98
CA GLU A 24 -9.13 -13.53 -17.79
C GLU A 24 -7.94 -14.49 -17.61
N ASN A 25 -8.24 -15.78 -17.50
CA ASN A 25 -7.32 -16.93 -17.47
C ASN A 25 -6.78 -17.40 -16.12
N GLY A 26 -7.10 -16.76 -14.99
CA GLY A 26 -6.80 -17.32 -13.66
C GLY A 26 -5.30 -17.45 -13.30
N GLU A 27 -4.40 -16.99 -14.19
CA GLU A 27 -2.94 -17.03 -13.99
C GLU A 27 -2.47 -16.22 -12.78
N TYR A 28 -3.27 -15.26 -12.31
CA TYR A 28 -2.94 -14.40 -11.19
C TYR A 28 -3.84 -14.64 -9.97
N SER A 29 -3.93 -15.90 -9.51
CA SER A 29 -4.72 -16.29 -8.32
C SER A 29 -4.36 -15.54 -7.02
N ASN A 30 -3.17 -14.92 -6.98
CA ASN A 30 -2.69 -14.13 -5.85
C ASN A 30 -3.11 -12.66 -5.90
N CYS A 31 -3.65 -12.20 -7.04
CA CYS A 31 -4.09 -10.83 -7.26
C CYS A 31 -5.62 -10.76 -7.25
N LYS A 32 -6.18 -9.82 -6.49
CA LYS A 32 -7.61 -9.50 -6.48
C LYS A 32 -7.80 -8.05 -6.90
N LEU A 33 -8.44 -7.85 -8.06
CA LEU A 33 -8.86 -6.54 -8.53
C LEU A 33 -10.35 -6.37 -8.31
N MET A 34 -10.76 -5.24 -7.75
CA MET A 34 -12.14 -4.93 -7.44
C MET A 34 -12.45 -3.48 -7.78
N THR A 35 -13.68 -3.21 -8.20
CA THR A 35 -14.17 -1.86 -8.46
C THR A 35 -15.48 -1.60 -7.75
N ARG A 36 -15.72 -0.34 -7.41
CA ARG A 36 -17.04 0.16 -7.02
C ARG A 36 -17.23 1.56 -7.58
N MET A 37 -18.48 2.01 -7.58
CA MET A 37 -18.83 3.38 -7.92
C MET A 37 -19.23 4.11 -6.63
N ASN A 38 -18.57 5.23 -6.34
CA ASN A 38 -18.93 6.13 -5.26
C ASN A 38 -19.67 7.35 -5.84
N ILE A 39 -20.93 7.53 -5.47
CA ILE A 39 -21.75 8.70 -5.89
C ILE A 39 -22.22 9.52 -4.67
N GLY A 40 -22.12 8.98 -3.46
CA GLY A 40 -22.83 9.52 -2.29
C GLY A 40 -22.03 9.61 -1.00
N ASP A 41 -20.81 9.06 -0.95
CA ASP A 41 -19.93 9.23 0.20
C ASP A 41 -19.01 10.42 -0.03
N MET A 42 -19.23 11.51 0.73
CA MET A 42 -18.45 12.74 0.66
C MET A 42 -17.06 12.60 1.30
N SER A 43 -16.78 11.50 2.02
CA SER A 43 -15.46 11.24 2.59
C SER A 43 -14.46 10.67 1.58
N GLU A 44 -14.93 10.24 0.42
CA GLU A 44 -14.14 9.65 -0.65
C GLU A 44 -14.40 10.37 -1.97
N SER A 45 -13.52 10.18 -2.96
CA SER A 45 -13.72 10.75 -4.29
C SER A 45 -14.97 10.17 -4.98
N ILE A 46 -15.78 11.05 -5.56
CA ILE A 46 -16.90 10.66 -6.42
C ILE A 46 -16.34 10.06 -7.72
N GLY A 47 -16.88 8.92 -8.14
CA GLY A 47 -16.51 8.23 -9.37
C GLY A 47 -16.19 6.75 -9.16
N VAL A 48 -15.36 6.21 -10.04
CA VAL A 48 -14.93 4.81 -9.98
C VAL A 48 -13.78 4.69 -8.99
N VAL A 49 -13.95 3.83 -7.98
CA VAL A 49 -12.91 3.46 -7.04
C VAL A 49 -12.38 2.08 -7.42
N LEU A 50 -11.06 1.98 -7.57
CA LEU A 50 -10.35 0.74 -7.86
C LEU A 50 -9.59 0.26 -6.63
N SER A 51 -9.69 -1.02 -6.32
CA SER A 51 -8.93 -1.69 -5.27
C SER A 51 -8.18 -2.87 -5.85
N ALA A 52 -6.86 -2.84 -5.72
CA ALA A 52 -5.97 -3.92 -6.15
C ALA A 52 -5.26 -4.47 -4.92
N THR A 53 -5.43 -5.77 -4.67
CA THR A 53 -4.74 -6.49 -3.59
C THR A 53 -3.87 -7.58 -4.20
N ASN A 54 -2.59 -7.63 -3.84
CA ASN A 54 -1.72 -8.75 -4.19
C ASN A 54 -1.26 -9.47 -2.91
N ARG A 55 -1.18 -10.81 -2.95
CA ARG A 55 -0.72 -11.64 -1.85
C ARG A 55 0.57 -12.36 -2.24
N ILE A 56 1.63 -12.13 -1.48
CA ILE A 56 2.93 -12.76 -1.71
C ILE A 56 3.29 -13.58 -0.46
N ARG A 57 3.82 -14.78 -0.67
CA ARG A 57 4.40 -15.63 0.39
C ARG A 57 5.91 -15.57 0.27
N LEU A 58 6.59 -15.14 1.34
CA LEU A 58 8.05 -15.00 1.37
C LEU A 58 8.60 -15.82 2.54
N PRO A 59 9.79 -16.45 2.41
CA PRO A 59 10.41 -17.27 3.43
C PRO A 59 11.15 -16.41 4.48
N MET A 60 10.45 -15.43 5.05
CA MET A 60 11.02 -14.45 5.98
C MET A 60 9.96 -13.97 6.97
N GLU A 61 10.41 -13.59 8.17
CA GLU A 61 9.50 -13.15 9.24
C GLU A 61 8.77 -11.86 8.87
N GLN A 62 7.50 -11.77 9.28
CA GLN A 62 6.62 -10.65 8.95
C GLN A 62 7.15 -9.32 9.51
N GLN A 63 7.79 -9.34 10.68
CA GLN A 63 8.39 -8.17 11.30
C GLN A 63 9.50 -7.59 10.43
N HIS A 64 10.42 -8.42 9.95
CA HIS A 64 11.50 -7.99 9.05
C HIS A 64 10.96 -7.44 7.73
N LEU A 65 9.91 -8.05 7.17
CA LEU A 65 9.23 -7.51 5.98
C LEU A 65 8.62 -6.14 6.26
N PHE A 66 7.92 -6.00 7.37
CA PHE A 66 7.28 -4.75 7.75
C PHE A 66 8.31 -3.63 7.94
N GLU A 67 9.38 -3.90 8.69
CA GLU A 67 10.51 -2.98 8.86
C GLU A 67 11.19 -2.62 7.53
N PHE A 68 11.28 -3.57 6.60
CA PHE A 68 11.79 -3.32 5.26
C PHE A 68 10.90 -2.38 4.45
N PHE A 69 9.56 -2.58 4.47
CA PHE A 69 8.62 -1.75 3.71
C PHE A 69 8.40 -0.37 4.33
N ILE A 70 8.46 -0.23 5.65
CA ILE A 70 8.27 1.08 6.31
C ILE A 70 9.55 1.94 6.27
N ASN A 71 10.72 1.34 6.04
CA ASN A 71 11.96 2.07 5.93
C ASN A 71 12.05 2.85 4.60
N ASN A 72 11.76 4.15 4.69
CA ASN A 72 11.81 5.09 3.58
C ASN A 72 13.13 5.08 2.79
N LYS A 73 14.28 4.81 3.44
CA LYS A 73 15.59 4.76 2.76
C LYS A 73 15.75 3.53 1.86
N ARG A 74 14.94 2.49 2.06
CA ARG A 74 14.93 1.27 1.24
C ARG A 74 13.85 1.31 0.16
N ARG A 75 13.09 2.41 0.03
CA ARG A 75 11.96 2.53 -0.89
C ARG A 75 12.32 2.20 -2.34
N SER A 76 13.49 2.63 -2.81
CA SER A 76 13.98 2.35 -4.17
C SER A 76 14.29 0.88 -4.44
N GLN A 77 14.42 0.04 -3.41
CA GLN A 77 14.69 -1.39 -3.57
C GLN A 77 13.43 -2.18 -3.92
N TRP A 78 12.23 -1.62 -3.69
CA TRP A 78 10.98 -2.38 -3.81
C TRP A 78 9.83 -1.62 -4.49
N ASP A 79 9.87 -0.29 -4.53
CA ASP A 79 8.87 0.50 -5.23
C ASP A 79 9.40 0.92 -6.61
N VAL A 80 8.86 0.27 -7.65
CA VAL A 80 9.19 0.54 -9.06
C VAL A 80 8.97 1.99 -9.46
N LEU A 81 8.05 2.72 -8.80
CA LEU A 81 7.79 4.13 -9.06
C LEU A 81 8.92 5.04 -8.57
N SER A 82 9.86 4.49 -7.80
CA SER A 82 11.05 5.23 -7.34
C SER A 82 12.08 5.47 -8.43
N ASN A 83 11.91 4.85 -9.61
CA ASN A 83 12.85 4.92 -10.73
C ASN A 83 14.31 4.62 -10.35
N ASN A 84 14.51 3.69 -9.40
CA ASN A 84 15.82 3.36 -8.79
C ASN A 84 16.60 4.55 -8.19
N GLY A 85 15.99 5.74 -8.12
CA GLY A 85 16.60 6.96 -7.63
C GLY A 85 16.73 6.98 -6.11
N LEU A 86 17.60 7.86 -5.62
CA LEU A 86 17.64 8.17 -4.20
C LEU A 86 16.33 8.86 -3.81
N MET A 87 15.67 8.32 -2.78
CA MET A 87 14.50 8.93 -2.18
C MET A 87 14.92 9.92 -1.12
N GLN A 88 14.66 11.20 -1.35
CA GLN A 88 14.93 12.26 -0.38
C GLN A 88 13.69 12.50 0.48
N GLN A 89 13.87 12.50 1.80
CA GLN A 89 12.81 12.86 2.73
C GLN A 89 12.67 14.38 2.80
N LEU A 90 11.54 14.89 2.33
CA LEU A 90 11.24 16.33 2.31
C LEU A 90 10.62 16.79 3.64
N VAL A 91 9.74 15.97 4.20
CA VAL A 91 9.01 16.27 5.44
C VAL A 91 8.89 15.01 6.27
N HIS A 92 8.93 15.16 7.58
CA HIS A 92 8.66 14.08 8.54
C HIS A 92 7.81 14.62 9.68
N SER A 93 6.68 13.97 9.91
CA SER A 93 5.79 14.24 11.04
C SER A 93 5.59 12.94 11.80
N SER A 94 6.04 12.92 13.04
CA SER A 94 5.78 11.82 13.96
C SER A 94 4.52 12.15 14.77
N LYS A 95 3.58 11.20 14.83
CA LYS A 95 2.30 11.41 15.51
C LYS A 95 2.45 11.31 17.03
N ASP A 96 3.26 10.36 17.51
CA ASP A 96 3.52 10.06 18.93
C ASP A 96 4.92 9.45 19.10
N SER A 97 5.42 9.32 20.35
CA SER A 97 6.71 8.68 20.68
C SER A 97 6.84 7.19 20.30
N ASN A 98 5.80 6.61 19.69
CA ASN A 98 5.85 5.28 19.10
C ASN A 98 6.38 5.36 17.67
N LEU A 99 7.57 4.80 17.46
CA LEU A 99 8.36 4.67 16.21
C LEU A 99 7.62 4.17 14.95
N ASN A 100 6.32 3.90 15.04
CA ASN A 100 5.56 3.15 14.03
C ASN A 100 4.39 3.94 13.40
N SER A 101 4.32 5.25 13.65
CA SER A 101 3.24 6.11 13.13
C SER A 101 3.75 7.36 12.42
N ASP A 102 4.97 7.28 11.89
CA ASP A 102 5.62 8.39 11.21
C ASP A 102 5.09 8.55 9.79
N ILE A 103 4.81 9.79 9.43
CA ILE A 103 4.39 10.20 8.09
C ILE A 103 5.56 10.98 7.48
N SER A 104 6.11 10.45 6.38
CA SER A 104 7.16 11.12 5.63
C SER A 104 6.74 11.40 4.19
N LEU A 105 7.01 12.61 3.72
CA LEU A 105 6.92 12.97 2.30
C LEU A 105 8.28 12.66 1.65
N LEU A 106 8.29 11.81 0.63
CA LEU A 106 9.49 11.44 -0.11
C LEU A 106 9.40 11.98 -1.55
N SER A 107 10.53 12.45 -2.08
CA SER A 107 10.70 12.75 -3.50
C SER A 107 11.73 11.83 -4.11
N ALA A 108 11.41 11.26 -5.28
CA ALA A 108 12.41 10.64 -6.13
C ALA A 108 13.30 11.74 -6.72
N ASN A 109 14.62 11.58 -6.63
CA ASN A 109 15.49 12.39 -7.47
C ASN A 109 15.36 11.87 -8.91
N VAL A 110 14.83 12.70 -9.81
CA VAL A 110 14.99 12.45 -11.24
C VAL A 110 16.48 12.68 -11.51
N GLY A 111 17.21 11.62 -11.86
CA GLY A 111 18.55 11.81 -12.39
C GLY A 111 18.43 12.65 -13.66
N ASP A 112 19.17 13.76 -13.71
CA ASP A 112 19.33 14.58 -14.92
C ASP A 112 19.81 13.74 -16.12
#